data_AF-A0A193QFN5-F1
#
_entry.id   AF-A0A193QFN5-F1
#
_cell.length_a   1.000
_cell.length_b   1.000
_cell.length_c   1.000
_cell.angle_alpha   90.00
_cell.angle_beta   90.00
_cell.angle_gamma   90.00
#
_symmetry.space_group_name_H-M   'P 1'
#
loop_
_entity.id
_entity.type
_entity.pdbx_description
1 polymer ?
#
loop_
_entity_poly.entity_id
_entity_poly.type
_entity_poly.pdbx_seq_one_letter_code
_entity_poly.pdbx_strand_id
1 'polypeptide(L)'
;MNDTDNTAMRFPNPFDLPMLFVVPAPERAVREPYSMQMLPDAGAWVQRNGFWLRRLRFKDVLDITPPAKPAPPGKSQPLPP
;
A
#
# COMPACT_ATOMS: atom_id res chain seq x y z
N MET A 1 -37.33 -10.85 -13.95
CA MET A 1 -36.82 -12.19 -13.63
C MET A 1 -35.32 -12.16 -13.83
N ASN A 2 -34.61 -12.41 -12.74
CA ASN A 2 -33.19 -12.26 -12.44
C ASN A 2 -32.20 -12.16 -13.59
N ASP A 3 -31.47 -11.05 -13.54
CA ASP A 3 -30.15 -10.81 -14.12
C ASP A 3 -29.24 -12.02 -13.94
N THR A 4 -28.92 -12.67 -15.05
CA THR A 4 -27.96 -13.76 -15.11
C THR A 4 -26.58 -13.21 -14.77
N ASP A 5 -26.18 -13.52 -13.54
CA ASP A 5 -24.83 -13.47 -12.99
C ASP A 5 -23.77 -13.86 -14.04
N ASN A 6 -23.10 -12.84 -14.59
CA ASN A 6 -21.89 -13.02 -15.39
C ASN A 6 -20.68 -12.55 -14.56
N THR A 7 -20.57 -13.11 -13.36
CA THR A 7 -19.53 -12.80 -12.37
C THR A 7 -18.43 -13.87 -12.38
N ALA A 8 -18.08 -14.41 -13.56
CA ALA A 8 -17.01 -15.39 -13.68
C ALA A 8 -16.00 -14.97 -14.75
N MET A 9 -14.78 -14.68 -14.31
CA MET A 9 -13.59 -14.35 -15.11
C MET A 9 -13.35 -12.88 -15.49
N ARG A 10 -13.69 -11.93 -14.62
CA ARG A 10 -12.91 -10.69 -14.60
C ARG A 10 -11.57 -11.02 -13.95
N PHE A 11 -10.58 -11.43 -14.76
CA PHE A 11 -9.20 -11.36 -14.32
C PHE A 11 -9.00 -9.95 -13.77
N PRO A 12 -8.61 -9.78 -12.49
CA PRO A 12 -8.34 -8.45 -11.98
C PRO A 12 -7.35 -7.83 -12.93
N ASN A 13 -7.64 -6.61 -13.40
CA ASN A 13 -6.73 -5.87 -14.24
C ASN A 13 -5.36 -5.96 -13.55
N PRO A 14 -4.25 -6.34 -14.22
CA PRO A 14 -2.97 -6.54 -13.54
C PRO A 14 -2.45 -5.27 -12.84
N PHE A 15 -3.06 -4.12 -13.14
CA PHE A 15 -2.85 -2.83 -12.47
C PHE A 15 -3.72 -2.60 -11.24
N ASP A 16 -4.82 -3.36 -11.07
CA ASP A 16 -5.68 -3.38 -9.88
C ASP A 16 -5.11 -4.33 -8.81
N LEU A 17 -3.81 -4.26 -8.56
CA LEU A 17 -3.21 -4.99 -7.44
C LEU A 17 -3.85 -4.50 -6.12
N PRO A 18 -4.21 -5.41 -5.20
CA PRO A 18 -4.79 -5.01 -3.93
C PRO A 18 -3.83 -4.05 -3.20
N MET A 19 -4.35 -2.94 -2.71
CA MET A 19 -3.58 -2.01 -1.90
C MET A 19 -3.52 -2.50 -0.44
N LEU A 20 -2.44 -2.12 0.24
CA LEU A 20 -2.19 -2.42 1.64
C LEU A 20 -1.85 -1.14 2.39
N PHE A 21 -2.32 -0.98 3.62
CA PHE A 21 -1.88 0.10 4.48
C PHE A 21 -0.82 -0.40 5.46
N VAL A 22 0.39 0.12 5.37
CA VAL A 22 1.51 -0.32 6.22
C VAL A 22 2.10 0.83 7.01
N VAL A 23 2.45 0.53 8.26
CA VAL A 23 3.26 1.41 9.12
C VAL A 23 4.64 0.79 9.34
N PRO A 24 5.71 1.59 9.49
CA PRO A 24 7.00 1.06 9.93
C PRO A 24 6.87 0.48 11.34
N ALA A 25 7.60 -0.60 11.63
CA ALA A 25 7.73 -1.07 13.00
C ALA A 25 8.46 -0.02 13.86
N PRO A 26 8.20 0.01 15.19
CA PRO A 26 8.90 0.93 16.08
C PRO A 26 10.42 0.84 15.91
N GLU A 27 11.09 2.00 15.87
CA GLU A 27 12.55 2.12 15.69
C GLU A 27 13.09 1.56 14.36
N ARG A 28 12.22 1.28 13.37
CA ARG A 28 12.63 0.84 12.02
C ARG A 28 12.38 1.94 10.99
N ALA A 29 13.44 2.35 10.29
CA ALA A 29 13.32 3.16 9.09
C ALA A 29 13.19 2.26 7.86
N VAL A 30 11.99 2.20 7.28
CA VAL A 30 11.72 1.45 6.04
C VAL A 30 11.62 2.43 4.88
N ARG A 31 12.34 2.15 3.79
CA ARG A 31 12.27 2.93 2.55
C ARG A 31 11.37 2.24 1.54
N GLU A 32 10.60 3.04 0.83
CA GLU A 32 9.85 2.60 -0.34
C GLU A 32 10.86 2.26 -1.47
N PRO A 33 10.74 1.10 -2.13
CA PRO A 33 11.77 0.60 -3.04
C PRO A 33 11.96 1.43 -4.31
N TYR A 34 10.95 2.13 -4.81
CA TYR A 34 11.04 2.86 -6.08
C TYR A 34 11.48 4.33 -5.90
N SER A 35 10.87 5.04 -4.96
CA SER A 35 11.12 6.44 -4.64
C SER A 35 12.25 6.64 -3.64
N MET A 36 12.69 5.57 -2.95
CA MET A 36 13.67 5.60 -1.85
C MET A 36 13.27 6.50 -0.67
N GLN A 37 12.02 6.98 -0.66
CA GLN A 37 11.46 7.81 0.41
C GLN A 37 11.23 6.96 1.65
N MET A 38 11.47 7.56 2.83
CA MET A 38 11.14 6.90 4.08
C MET A 38 9.63 6.80 4.25
N LEU A 39 9.17 5.63 4.70
CA LEU A 39 7.78 5.40 5.06
C LEU A 39 7.44 6.29 6.27
N PRO A 40 6.35 7.07 6.24
CA PRO A 40 5.93 7.87 7.37
C PRO A 40 5.57 7.01 8.58
N ASP A 41 5.78 7.52 9.79
CA ASP A 41 5.38 6.82 11.03
C ASP A 41 3.86 6.57 11.09
N ALA A 42 3.08 7.48 10.49
CA ALA A 42 1.62 7.34 10.36
C ALA A 42 1.21 6.24 9.36
N GLY A 43 2.15 5.72 8.57
CA GLY A 43 1.93 4.71 7.54
C GLY A 43 1.55 5.29 6.19
N ALA A 44 1.49 4.40 5.20
CA ALA A 44 1.08 4.74 3.84
C ALA A 44 0.36 3.58 3.14
N TRP A 45 -0.45 3.95 2.16
CA TRP A 45 -1.00 3.01 1.20
C TRP A 45 0.06 2.61 0.18
N VAL A 46 0.29 1.32 0.05
CA VAL A 46 1.29 0.74 -0.85
C VAL A 46 0.67 -0.39 -1.67
N GLN A 47 1.25 -0.66 -2.85
CA GLN A 47 0.84 -1.82 -3.64
C GLN A 47 1.27 -3.10 -2.95
N ARG A 48 0.38 -4.09 -2.84
CA ARG A 48 0.73 -5.41 -2.28
C ARG A 48 1.61 -6.20 -3.25
N ASN A 49 2.92 -5.99 -3.14
CA ASN A 49 3.94 -6.66 -3.96
C ASN A 49 4.91 -7.49 -3.09
N GLY A 50 5.82 -8.21 -3.76
CA GLY A 50 6.78 -9.09 -3.07
C GLY A 50 7.72 -8.37 -2.08
N PHE A 51 8.01 -7.08 -2.30
CA PHE A 51 8.82 -6.30 -1.37
C PHE A 51 8.09 -6.08 -0.04
N TRP A 52 6.84 -5.58 -0.09
CA TRP A 52 6.06 -5.31 1.11
C TRP A 52 5.67 -6.58 1.86
N LEU A 53 5.33 -7.65 1.13
CA LEU A 53 5.09 -8.97 1.73
C LEU A 53 6.31 -9.51 2.47
N ARG A 54 7.52 -9.29 1.92
CA ARG A 54 8.77 -9.66 2.60
C ARG A 54 8.99 -8.83 3.87
N ARG A 55 8.74 -7.52 3.82
CA ARG A 55 8.88 -6.63 4.99
C ARG A 55 7.89 -6.99 6.10
N LEU A 56 6.65 -7.34 5.74
CA LEU A 56 5.66 -7.88 6.68
C LEU A 56 6.16 -9.17 7.34
N ARG A 57 6.70 -10.09 6.53
CA ARG A 57 7.25 -11.37 7.03
C ARG A 57 8.38 -11.16 8.04
N PHE A 58 9.25 -10.17 7.81
CA PHE A 58 10.34 -9.81 8.72
C PHE A 58 9.91 -8.89 9.87
N LYS A 59 8.65 -8.48 9.94
CA LYS A 59 8.13 -7.50 10.92
C LYS A 59 8.86 -6.15 10.87
N ASP A 60 9.40 -5.80 9.70
CA ASP A 60 9.94 -4.45 9.45
C ASP A 60 8.82 -3.42 9.31
N VAL A 61 7.65 -3.87 8.85
CA VAL A 61 6.41 -3.10 8.75
C VAL A 61 5.26 -3.90 9.32
N LEU A 62 4.20 -3.21 9.72
CA LEU A 62 2.96 -3.79 10.23
C LEU A 62 1.83 -3.44 9.26
N ASP A 63 1.04 -4.43 8.88
CA ASP A 63 -0.25 -4.26 8.19
C ASP A 63 -1.29 -3.91 9.26
N ILE A 64 -1.81 -2.70 9.21
CA ILE A 64 -2.82 -2.22 10.17
C ILE A 64 -4.04 -1.71 9.44
N THR A 65 -5.18 -1.78 10.12
CA THR A 65 -6.40 -1.12 9.61
C THR A 65 -6.15 0.39 9.55
N PRO A 66 -6.31 1.01 8.37
CA PRO A 66 -6.15 2.45 8.24
C PRO A 66 -7.20 3.16 9.09
N PRO A 67 -6.87 4.28 9.75
CA PRO A 67 -7.88 5.10 10.40
C PRO A 67 -8.92 5.55 9.36
N ALA A 68 -10.20 5.60 9.73
CA ALA A 68 -11.34 5.85 8.83
C ALA A 68 -11.29 7.20 8.06
N LYS A 69 -10.29 8.04 8.33
CA LYS A 69 -10.00 9.23 7.55
C LYS A 69 -8.79 8.92 6.66
N PRO A 70 -8.96 8.91 5.32
CA PRO A 70 -7.82 8.84 4.44
C PRO A 70 -6.94 10.05 4.76
N ALA A 71 -5.75 9.83 5.31
CA ALA A 71 -4.72 10.83 5.21
C ALA A 71 -4.48 10.99 3.70
N PRO A 72 -4.64 12.19 3.12
CA PRO A 72 -4.43 12.37 1.70
C PRO A 72 -3.03 11.84 1.36
N PRO A 73 -2.85 11.13 0.23
CA PRO A 73 -1.52 10.74 -0.21
C PRO A 73 -0.68 12.01 -0.21
N GLY A 74 0.30 12.04 0.69
CA GLY A 74 1.23 13.16 0.79
C GLY A 74 1.75 13.39 -0.60
N LYS A 75 1.39 14.56 -1.15
CA LYS A 75 1.71 14.98 -2.49
C LYS A 75 3.16 14.58 -2.78
N SER A 76 3.38 13.78 -3.82
CA SER A 76 4.62 13.87 -4.57
C SER A 76 4.67 15.30 -5.09
N GLN A 77 5.13 16.22 -4.25
CA GLN A 77 5.38 17.58 -4.64
C GLN A 77 6.67 17.52 -5.47
N PRO A 78 6.63 17.90 -6.76
CA PRO A 78 7.86 18.14 -7.48
C PRO A 78 8.52 19.35 -6.80
N LEU A 79 9.79 19.23 -6.43
CA LEU A 79 10.59 20.41 -6.11
C LEU A 79 10.94 21.07 -7.46
N PRO A 80 10.47 22.31 -7.75
CA PRO A 80 11.00 23.11 -8.85
C PRO A 80 12.43 23.60 -8.53
N PRO A 81 13.22 24.03 -9.53
CA PRO A 81 14.69 24.18 -9.46
C PRO A 81 15.19 25.21 -8.44
#